data_AF-Q7Y170-F1
#
_entry.id   AF-Q7Y170-F1
#
_cell.length_a   1.000
_cell.length_b   1.000
_cell.length_c   1.000
_cell.angle_alpha   90.00
_cell.angle_beta   90.00
_cell.angle_gamma   90.00
#
_symmetry.space_group_name_H-M   'P 1'
#
loop_
_entity.id
_entity.type
_entity.pdbx_description
1 polymer ?
#
loop_
_entity_poly.entity_id
_entity_poly.type
_entity_poly.pdbx_seq_one_letter_code
_entity_poly.pdbx_strand_id
1 'polypeptide(L)'
;MAELGLLPSVFARRGPGRSATPWVAVAASAAVSVAVSFLGFDDVVATANLLYSLGALLEFAAFLRLRAREESPSSLKRPYRVPLPLPALAAMCLVPSAFLAYVVAVAGWRVSAVAAALTALGVGWHGAMRVCRSRKWLRFNTAVAADHRLQLQDAPPPPAGRV
;
A
#
# COMPACT_ATOMS: atom_id res chain seq x y z
N MET A 1 2.92 3.92 8.43
CA MET A 1 2.78 2.44 8.52
C MET A 1 2.98 1.93 9.95
N ALA A 2 4.17 2.08 10.55
CA ALA A 2 4.44 1.59 11.91
C ALA A 2 3.60 2.28 13.00
N GLU A 3 3.42 3.61 12.91
CA GLU A 3 2.56 4.38 13.84
C GLU A 3 1.07 4.03 13.71
N LEU A 4 0.65 3.57 12.51
CA LEU A 4 -0.72 3.11 12.25
C LEU A 4 -0.95 1.66 12.70
N GLY A 5 0.05 1.02 13.33
CA GLY A 5 -0.02 -0.38 13.76
C GLY A 5 0.03 -1.39 12.61
N LEU A 6 0.43 -0.98 11.40
CA LEU A 6 0.60 -1.88 10.25
C LEU A 6 1.97 -2.58 10.25
N LEU A 7 2.95 -2.02 10.95
CA LEU A 7 4.29 -2.59 11.15
C LEU A 7 4.62 -2.65 12.66
N PRO A 8 5.59 -3.47 13.10
CA PRO A 8 6.00 -3.53 14.50
C PRO A 8 6.50 -2.16 14.96
N SER A 9 6.24 -1.81 16.23
CA SER A 9 6.68 -0.52 16.82
C SER A 9 8.20 -0.28 16.75
N VAL A 10 9.00 -1.33 16.57
CA VAL A 10 10.45 -1.27 16.40
C VAL A 10 10.85 -0.39 15.19
N PHE A 11 10.07 -0.41 14.11
CA PHE A 11 10.33 0.44 12.93
C PHE A 11 9.98 1.92 13.15
N ALA A 12 9.13 2.22 14.15
CA ALA A 12 8.85 3.58 14.58
C ALA A 12 9.85 4.06 15.65
N ARG A 13 10.83 3.23 16.04
CA ARG A 13 11.80 3.58 17.08
C ARG A 13 12.75 4.65 16.55
N ARG A 14 12.61 5.85 17.09
CA ARG A 14 13.45 7.01 16.78
C ARG A 14 14.77 6.91 17.56
N GLY A 15 15.86 7.38 16.95
CA GLY A 15 17.16 7.44 17.62
C GLY A 15 17.18 8.47 18.77
N PRO A 16 18.09 8.32 19.76
CA PRO A 16 18.27 9.32 20.80
C PRO A 16 19.02 10.53 20.21
N GLY A 17 18.29 11.61 19.90
CA GLY A 17 18.86 12.85 19.36
C GLY A 17 17.81 13.85 18.90
N ARG A 18 18.25 15.05 18.50
CA ARG A 18 17.39 16.15 18.01
C ARG A 18 16.70 15.82 16.67
N SER A 19 17.22 14.83 15.94
CA SER A 19 16.60 14.26 14.75
C SER A 19 15.81 13.00 15.14
N ALA A 20 14.49 13.12 15.15
CA ALA A 20 13.51 12.06 15.40
C ALA A 20 13.46 10.99 14.27
N THR A 21 14.62 10.58 13.75
CA THR A 21 14.73 9.69 12.58
C THR A 21 14.56 8.22 12.98
N PRO A 22 13.73 7.46 12.25
CA PRO A 22 13.53 6.03 12.50
C PRO A 22 14.72 5.23 11.96
N TRP A 23 15.78 5.10 12.77
CA TRP A 23 17.05 4.50 12.36
C TRP A 23 16.91 3.05 11.88
N VAL A 24 16.00 2.27 12.50
CA VAL A 24 15.74 0.88 12.10
C VAL A 24 15.17 0.80 10.69
N ALA A 25 14.26 1.73 10.34
CA ALA A 25 13.69 1.78 9.00
C ALA A 25 14.75 2.19 7.98
N VAL A 26 15.62 3.15 8.32
CA VAL A 26 16.72 3.57 7.44
C VAL A 26 17.70 2.42 7.19
N ALA A 27 18.12 1.72 8.25
CA ALA A 27 19.02 0.58 8.12
C ALA A 27 18.40 -0.56 7.28
N ALA A 28 17.12 -0.84 7.48
CA ALA A 28 16.39 -1.83 6.68
C ALA A 28 16.31 -1.42 5.20
N SER A 29 15.98 -0.16 4.91
CA SER A 29 15.98 0.36 3.53
C SER A 29 17.36 0.26 2.89
N ALA A 30 18.42 0.62 3.62
CA ALA A 30 19.79 0.53 3.12
C ALA A 30 20.18 -0.93 2.82
N ALA A 31 19.81 -1.88 3.69
CA ALA A 31 20.06 -3.30 3.46
C ALA A 31 19.34 -3.80 2.19
N VAL A 32 18.10 -3.38 1.96
CA VAL A 32 17.37 -3.71 0.73
C VAL A 32 18.06 -3.08 -0.50
N SER A 33 18.49 -1.82 -0.41
CA SER A 33 19.24 -1.17 -1.51
C SER A 33 20.52 -1.92 -1.86
N VAL A 34 21.28 -2.39 -0.86
CA VAL A 34 22.49 -3.21 -1.09
C VAL A 34 22.12 -4.54 -1.73
N ALA A 35 21.06 -5.21 -1.26
CA ALA A 35 20.60 -6.47 -1.85
C ALA A 35 20.15 -6.31 -3.31
N VAL A 36 19.48 -5.21 -3.66
CA VAL A 36 19.03 -4.90 -5.03
C VAL A 36 20.21 -4.51 -5.92
N SER A 37 21.31 -3.99 -5.36
CA SER A 37 22.50 -3.58 -6.13
C SER A 37 23.20 -4.74 -6.85
N PHE A 38 22.89 -6.00 -6.51
CA PHE A 38 23.40 -7.19 -7.22
C PHE A 38 22.63 -7.51 -8.51
N LEU A 39 21.50 -6.86 -8.78
CA LEU A 39 20.77 -6.98 -10.05
C LEU A 39 21.31 -6.01 -11.10
N GLY A 40 21.16 -6.37 -12.38
CA GLY A 40 21.46 -5.47 -13.49
C GLY A 40 20.54 -4.23 -13.45
N PHE A 41 21.06 -3.07 -13.84
CA PHE A 41 20.31 -1.81 -13.78
C PHE A 41 18.98 -1.89 -14.56
N ASP A 42 18.99 -2.48 -15.76
CA ASP A 42 17.78 -2.67 -16.57
C ASP A 42 16.74 -3.54 -15.86
N ASP A 43 17.18 -4.63 -15.22
CA ASP A 43 16.30 -5.53 -14.45
C ASP A 43 15.67 -4.78 -13.26
N VAL A 44 16.44 -3.93 -12.57
CA VAL A 44 15.95 -3.13 -11.43
C VAL A 44 14.89 -2.13 -11.88
N VAL A 45 15.18 -1.35 -12.93
CA VAL A 45 14.25 -0.34 -13.45
C VAL A 45 12.97 -0.99 -13.98
N ALA A 46 13.09 -2.08 -14.74
CA ALA A 46 11.94 -2.81 -15.26
C ALA A 46 11.09 -3.42 -14.13
N THR A 47 11.72 -4.05 -13.14
CA THR A 47 11.03 -4.62 -11.98
C THR A 47 10.31 -3.54 -11.16
N ALA A 48 10.97 -2.41 -10.90
CA ALA A 48 10.38 -1.30 -10.15
C ALA A 48 9.15 -0.73 -10.86
N ASN A 49 9.21 -0.56 -12.18
CA ASN A 49 8.09 -0.06 -12.98
C ASN A 49 6.92 -1.05 -13.04
N LEU A 50 7.20 -2.36 -13.11
CA LEU A 50 6.19 -3.41 -13.02
C LEU A 50 5.49 -3.39 -11.65
N LEU A 51 6.25 -3.32 -10.55
CA LEU A 51 5.69 -3.26 -9.19
C LEU A 51 4.85 -1.99 -8.98
N TYR A 52 5.31 -0.85 -9.49
CA TYR A 52 4.56 0.40 -9.43
C TYR A 52 3.22 0.29 -10.16
N SER A 53 3.24 -0.23 -11.38
CA SER A 53 2.03 -0.44 -12.18
C SER A 53 1.07 -1.43 -11.51
N LEU A 54 1.60 -2.51 -10.92
CA LEU A 54 0.81 -3.47 -10.15
C LEU A 54 0.16 -2.81 -8.91
N GLY A 55 0.89 -1.93 -8.22
CA GLY A 55 0.37 -1.12 -7.11
C GLY A 55 -0.82 -0.27 -7.54
N ALA A 56 -0.69 0.46 -8.66
CA ALA A 56 -1.79 1.24 -9.24
C ALA A 56 -3.01 0.37 -9.59
N LEU A 57 -2.81 -0.85 -10.13
CA LEU A 57 -3.91 -1.78 -10.37
C LEU A 57 -4.60 -2.24 -9.08
N LEU A 58 -3.85 -2.48 -8.00
CA LEU A 58 -4.43 -2.80 -6.70
C LEU A 58 -5.25 -1.64 -6.15
N GLU A 59 -4.84 -0.38 -6.39
CA GLU A 59 -5.64 0.80 -6.04
C GLU A 59 -6.97 0.84 -6.80
N PHE A 60 -6.93 0.62 -8.12
CA PHE A 60 -8.14 0.52 -8.92
C PHE A 60 -9.04 -0.64 -8.49
N ALA A 61 -8.46 -1.80 -8.19
CA ALA A 61 -9.20 -2.96 -7.69
C ALA A 61 -9.84 -2.67 -6.32
N ALA A 62 -9.11 -2.00 -5.42
CA ALA A 62 -9.63 -1.57 -4.13
C ALA A 62 -10.76 -0.55 -4.30
N PHE A 63 -10.61 0.41 -5.23
CA PHE A 63 -11.65 1.39 -5.57
C PHE A 63 -12.92 0.70 -6.08
N LEU A 64 -12.79 -0.21 -7.07
CA LEU A 64 -13.91 -0.97 -7.61
C LEU A 64 -14.58 -1.83 -6.53
N ARG A 65 -13.78 -2.50 -5.68
CA ARG A 65 -14.29 -3.32 -4.58
C ARG A 65 -15.02 -2.48 -3.53
N LEU A 66 -14.48 -1.32 -3.16
CA LEU A 66 -15.14 -0.40 -2.24
C LEU A 66 -16.46 0.05 -2.85
N ARG A 67 -16.46 0.45 -4.11
CA ARG A 67 -17.67 0.92 -4.79
C ARG A 67 -18.76 -0.15 -4.92
N ALA A 68 -18.41 -1.37 -5.32
CA ALA A 68 -19.33 -2.50 -5.36
C ALA A 68 -19.84 -2.89 -3.96
N ARG A 69 -19.01 -2.70 -2.91
CA ARG A 69 -19.43 -2.93 -1.52
C ARG A 69 -20.21 -1.77 -0.91
N GLU A 70 -20.12 -0.56 -1.45
CA GLU A 70 -20.84 0.65 -0.99
C GLU A 70 -22.23 0.75 -1.62
N GLU A 71 -22.45 0.10 -2.77
CA GLU A 71 -23.80 -0.25 -3.26
C GLU A 71 -24.48 -1.28 -2.34
N SER A 72 -23.70 -1.96 -1.49
CA SER A 72 -24.17 -2.71 -0.34
C SER A 72 -24.04 -1.83 0.93
N PRO A 73 -24.95 -1.90 1.88
CA PRO A 73 -25.42 -0.78 2.70
C PRO A 73 -24.44 -0.36 3.82
N SER A 74 -23.31 0.28 3.50
CA SER A 74 -22.36 0.77 4.51
C SER A 74 -22.31 2.30 4.54
N SER A 75 -22.71 2.86 5.68
CA SER A 75 -22.91 4.29 5.98
C SER A 75 -21.61 5.09 6.05
N LEU A 76 -20.87 5.19 4.95
CA LEU A 76 -19.73 6.09 4.82
C LEU A 76 -20.18 7.38 4.11
N LYS A 77 -20.25 8.48 4.86
CA LYS A 77 -20.66 9.78 4.33
C LYS A 77 -19.55 10.37 3.45
N ARG A 78 -19.63 10.18 2.13
CA ARG A 78 -18.66 10.71 1.16
C ARG A 78 -19.07 12.10 0.65
N PRO A 79 -18.23 13.14 0.85
CA PRO A 79 -18.47 14.49 0.31
C PRO A 79 -18.30 14.59 -1.22
N TYR A 80 -17.58 13.64 -1.84
CA TYR A 80 -17.28 13.66 -3.28
C TYR A 80 -17.67 12.32 -3.93
N ARG A 81 -18.51 12.37 -4.96
CA ARG A 81 -18.96 11.21 -5.75
C ARG A 81 -18.52 11.36 -7.19
N VAL A 82 -17.84 10.34 -7.71
CA VAL A 82 -17.44 10.28 -9.12
C VAL A 82 -18.65 9.83 -9.97
N PRO A 83 -19.08 10.61 -10.98
CA PRO A 83 -20.36 10.41 -11.68
C PRO A 83 -20.39 9.28 -12.73
N LEU A 84 -19.39 8.40 -12.80
CA LEU A 84 -19.32 7.35 -13.84
C LEU A 84 -19.95 6.02 -13.37
N PRO A 85 -20.68 5.26 -14.21
CA PRO A 85 -21.25 3.96 -13.82
C PRO A 85 -20.18 2.88 -13.62
N LEU A 86 -20.41 1.93 -12.72
CA LEU A 86 -19.48 0.83 -12.41
C LEU A 86 -18.88 0.08 -13.62
N PRO A 87 -19.67 -0.36 -14.62
CA PRO A 87 -19.12 -1.07 -15.78
C PRO A 87 -18.17 -0.20 -16.60
N ALA A 88 -18.41 1.11 -16.69
CA ALA A 88 -17.51 2.02 -17.40
C ALA A 88 -16.16 2.13 -16.69
N LEU A 89 -16.13 2.18 -15.35
CA LEU A 89 -14.86 2.14 -14.62
C LEU A 89 -14.14 0.81 -14.76
N ALA A 90 -14.87 -0.30 -14.68
CA ALA A 90 -14.28 -1.62 -14.85
C ALA A 90 -13.63 -1.74 -16.23
N ALA A 91 -14.31 -1.27 -17.28
CA ALA A 91 -13.76 -1.21 -18.64
C ALA A 91 -12.51 -0.30 -18.71
N MET A 92 -12.53 0.89 -18.09
CA MET A 92 -11.36 1.76 -18.05
C MET A 92 -10.17 1.15 -17.29
N CYS A 93 -10.41 0.33 -16.26
CA CYS A 93 -9.37 -0.38 -15.53
C CYS A 93 -8.85 -1.61 -16.29
N LEU A 94 -9.66 -2.18 -17.18
CA LEU A 94 -9.27 -3.34 -17.98
C LEU A 94 -8.16 -2.99 -18.97
N VAL A 95 -8.19 -1.79 -19.55
CA VAL A 95 -7.17 -1.31 -20.51
C VAL A 95 -5.75 -1.31 -19.92
N PRO A 96 -5.46 -0.62 -18.79
CA PRO A 96 -4.15 -0.65 -18.16
C PRO A 96 -3.79 -2.04 -17.60
N SER A 97 -4.78 -2.84 -17.18
CA SER A 97 -4.55 -4.21 -16.72
C SER A 97 -4.07 -5.12 -17.86
N ALA A 98 -4.72 -5.05 -19.02
CA ALA A 98 -4.35 -5.82 -20.20
C ALA A 98 -2.99 -5.40 -20.73
N PHE A 99 -2.72 -4.09 -20.75
CA PHE A 99 -1.40 -3.57 -21.12
C PHE A 99 -0.31 -4.06 -20.17
N LEU A 100 -0.54 -4.05 -18.86
CA LEU A 100 0.44 -4.59 -17.91
C LEU A 100 0.67 -6.09 -18.10
N ALA A 101 -0.39 -6.88 -18.32
CA ALA A 101 -0.27 -8.30 -18.60
C ALA A 101 0.58 -8.57 -19.85
N TYR A 102 0.40 -7.74 -20.89
CA TYR A 102 1.24 -7.79 -22.09
C TYR A 102 2.70 -7.44 -21.77
N VAL A 103 2.96 -6.37 -21.02
CA VAL A 103 4.32 -5.99 -20.61
C VAL A 103 4.98 -7.11 -19.80
N VAL A 104 4.28 -7.76 -18.87
CA VAL A 104 4.80 -8.90 -18.09
C VAL A 104 5.12 -10.11 -18.99
N ALA A 105 4.31 -10.35 -20.03
CA ALA A 105 4.57 -11.41 -20.99
C ALA A 105 5.83 -11.15 -21.84
N VAL A 106 6.15 -9.86 -22.11
CA VAL A 106 7.28 -9.45 -22.94
C VAL A 106 8.55 -9.16 -22.13
N ALA A 107 8.45 -8.74 -20.86
CA ALA A 107 9.54 -8.23 -20.03
C ALA A 107 10.65 -9.24 -19.67
N GLY A 108 10.59 -10.47 -20.17
CA GLY A 108 11.58 -11.52 -19.93
C GLY A 108 11.38 -12.23 -18.59
N TRP A 109 11.72 -13.52 -18.57
CA TRP A 109 11.45 -14.40 -17.43
C TRP A 109 12.13 -13.93 -16.13
N ARG A 110 13.32 -13.32 -16.20
CA ARG A 110 14.08 -12.85 -15.03
C ARG A 110 13.36 -11.71 -14.31
N VAL A 111 12.96 -10.67 -15.03
CA VAL A 111 12.25 -9.50 -14.47
C VAL A 111 10.91 -9.94 -13.89
N SER A 112 10.16 -10.76 -14.64
CA SER A 112 8.87 -11.30 -14.18
C SER A 112 9.02 -12.17 -12.93
N ALA A 113 10.06 -13.01 -12.85
CA ALA A 113 10.35 -13.83 -11.68
C ALA A 113 10.71 -12.98 -10.45
N VAL A 114 11.56 -11.95 -10.61
CA VAL A 114 11.94 -11.05 -9.51
C VAL A 114 10.72 -10.26 -9.03
N ALA A 115 9.93 -9.70 -9.96
CA ALA A 115 8.72 -8.95 -9.62
C ALA A 115 7.69 -9.82 -8.88
N ALA A 116 7.47 -11.05 -9.36
CA ALA A 116 6.59 -12.01 -8.70
C ALA A 116 7.10 -12.42 -7.32
N ALA A 117 8.40 -12.68 -7.18
CA ALA A 117 9.03 -13.02 -5.91
C ALA A 117 8.91 -11.88 -4.88
N LEU A 118 9.18 -10.63 -5.29
CA LEU A 118 9.02 -9.46 -4.43
C LEU A 118 7.57 -9.25 -4.01
N THR A 119 6.63 -9.45 -4.93
CA THR A 119 5.18 -9.37 -4.65
C THR A 119 4.77 -10.45 -3.65
N ALA A 120 5.20 -11.70 -3.85
CA ALA A 120 4.94 -12.81 -2.95
C ALA A 120 5.57 -12.59 -1.57
N LEU A 121 6.79 -12.06 -1.50
CA LEU A 121 7.43 -11.63 -0.26
C LEU A 121 6.63 -10.56 0.46
N GLY A 122 6.12 -9.55 -0.25
CA GLY A 122 5.27 -8.50 0.33
C GLY A 122 3.97 -9.06 0.93
N VAL A 123 3.28 -9.93 0.19
CA VAL A 123 2.06 -10.61 0.65
C VAL A 123 2.35 -11.53 1.84
N GLY A 124 3.43 -12.32 1.75
CA GLY A 124 3.88 -13.20 2.81
C GLY A 124 4.27 -12.43 4.08
N TRP A 125 4.97 -11.32 3.94
CA TRP A 125 5.30 -10.42 5.04
C TRP A 125 4.04 -9.86 5.69
N HIS A 126 3.07 -9.39 4.90
CA HIS A 126 1.78 -8.94 5.43
C HIS A 126 1.05 -10.06 6.20
N GLY A 127 1.08 -11.30 5.70
CA GLY A 127 0.56 -12.48 6.40
C GLY A 127 1.29 -12.78 7.70
N ALA A 128 2.63 -12.80 7.68
CA ALA A 128 3.48 -13.02 8.86
C ALA A 128 3.21 -11.94 9.93
N MET A 129 3.07 -10.68 9.51
CA MET A 129 2.69 -9.56 10.35
C MET A 129 1.31 -9.75 10.99
N ARG A 130 0.32 -10.29 10.25
CA ARG A 130 -1.01 -10.64 10.76
C ARG A 130 -0.95 -11.76 11.80
N VAL A 131 -0.12 -12.78 11.60
CA VAL A 131 0.10 -13.89 12.54
C VAL A 131 0.86 -13.43 13.79
N CYS A 132 1.89 -12.59 13.64
CA CYS A 132 2.60 -12.00 14.77
C CYS A 132 1.68 -11.13 15.64
N ARG A 133 0.70 -10.45 15.00
CA ARG A 133 -0.35 -9.70 15.70
C ARG A 133 -1.31 -10.61 16.47
N SER A 134 -1.74 -11.73 15.89
CA SER A 134 -2.65 -12.67 16.59
C SER A 134 -1.96 -13.40 17.75
N ARG A 135 -0.66 -13.66 17.65
CA ARG A 135 0.15 -14.29 18.71
C ARG A 135 0.71 -13.31 19.76
N LYS A 136 0.40 -12.00 19.68
CA LYS A 136 0.91 -10.92 20.58
C LYS A 136 2.45 -10.85 20.71
N TRP A 137 3.20 -11.42 19.77
CA TRP A 137 4.67 -11.47 19.83
C TRP A 137 5.35 -10.11 19.65
N LEU A 138 4.69 -9.18 18.97
CA LEU A 138 5.23 -7.85 18.67
C LEU A 138 4.28 -6.77 19.16
N ARG A 139 4.80 -5.77 19.88
CA ARG A 139 4.02 -4.59 20.30
C ARG A 139 3.72 -3.73 19.06
N PHE A 140 2.44 -3.59 18.74
CA PHE A 140 1.95 -2.65 17.74
C PHE A 140 1.50 -1.37 18.45
N ASN A 141 1.77 -0.20 17.86
CA ASN A 141 1.33 1.07 18.43
C ASN A 141 -0.18 1.27 18.14
N THR A 142 -1.05 0.55 18.85
CA THR A 142 -2.52 0.66 18.68
C THR A 142 -3.11 1.91 19.32
N ALA A 143 -2.38 2.59 20.21
CA ALA A 143 -2.85 3.78 20.92
C ALA A 143 -2.99 5.01 20.02
N VAL A 144 -2.04 5.24 19.10
CA VAL A 144 -2.04 6.42 18.21
C VAL A 144 -3.10 6.32 17.10
N ALA A 145 -3.38 5.11 16.61
CA ALA A 145 -4.40 4.89 15.57
C ALA A 145 -5.84 5.13 16.07
N ALA A 146 -6.11 4.90 17.36
CA ALA A 146 -7.41 5.18 17.98
C ALA A 146 -7.61 6.69 18.18
N ASP A 147 -6.57 7.41 18.62
CA ASP A 147 -6.60 8.85 18.85
C ASP A 147 -6.90 9.64 17.56
N HIS A 148 -6.29 9.24 16.43
CA HIS A 148 -6.54 9.89 15.14
C HIS A 148 -7.95 9.63 14.58
N ARG A 149 -8.53 8.46 14.87
CA ARG A 149 -9.93 8.14 14.51
C ARG A 149 -10.90 8.99 15.32
N LEU A 150 -10.62 9.20 16.61
CA LEU A 150 -11.41 10.08 17.49
C LEU A 150 -11.33 11.54 17.02
N GLN A 151 -10.14 12.04 16.69
CA GLN A 151 -9.97 13.41 16.18
C GLN A 151 -10.69 13.67 14.85
N LEU A 152 -10.77 12.69 13.94
CA LEU A 152 -11.53 12.81 12.70
C LEU A 152 -13.04 12.74 12.92
N GLN A 153 -13.48 12.08 13.99
CA GLN A 153 -14.88 12.00 14.37
C GLN A 153 -15.38 13.30 15.03
N ASP A 154 -14.50 13.97 15.77
CA ASP A 154 -14.79 15.22 16.50
C ASP A 154 -14.49 16.50 15.69
N ALA A 155 -13.90 16.37 14.50
CA ALA A 155 -13.64 17.53 13.63
C ALA A 155 -14.97 18.13 13.11
N PRO A 156 -15.23 19.43 13.32
CA PRO A 156 -16.42 20.08 12.82
C PRO A 156 -16.49 19.98 11.29
N PRO A 157 -17.69 19.80 10.70
CA PRO A 157 -17.83 19.65 9.26
C PRO A 157 -17.25 20.86 8.53
N PRO A 158 -16.55 20.66 7.40
CA PRO A 158 -16.04 21.78 6.61
C PRO A 158 -17.22 22.67 6.17
N PRO A 159 -17.07 24.01 6.20
CA PRO A 159 -18.12 24.91 5.78
C PRO A 159 -18.51 24.58 4.34
N ALA A 160 -19.81 24.41 4.10
CA ALA A 160 -20.36 24.14 2.78
C ALA A 160 -20.03 25.32 1.85
N GLY A 161 -18.93 25.20 1.11
CA GLY A 161 -18.58 26.12 0.04
C GLY A 161 -19.65 26.03 -1.03
N ARG A 162 -20.33 27.14 -1.28
CA ARG A 162 -21.20 27.34 -2.45
C ARG A 162 -20.35 27.17 -3.71
N VAL A 163 -20.62 26.13 -4.49
CA VAL A 163 -20.39 26.12 -5.93
C VAL A 163 -21.61 25.47 -6.56
#